data_AF-A0A3T0D4Y5-F1
#
_entry.id   AF-A0A3T0D4Y5-F1
#
_cell.length_a   1.000
_cell.length_b   1.000
_cell.length_c   1.000
_cell.angle_alpha   90.00
_cell.angle_beta   90.00
_cell.angle_gamma   90.00
#
_symmetry.space_group_name_H-M   'P 1'
#
loop_
_entity.id
_entity.type
_entity.pdbx_description
1 polymer ?
#
loop_
_entity_poly.entity_id
_entity_poly.type
_entity_poly.pdbx_seq_one_letter_code
_entity_poly.pdbx_strand_id
1 'polypeptide(L)'
;MKRFEFSRILNFNIEESLTKMDIYIGKELKEKTGQILFFTLILFIPSFTIRVIGIILLCSAMLVNDIKNKNVELLYFLPFSKRELFLYNLMFLVLIISITSAVDKIYYNLTILEGLLAIFKTIVALLAIYGISMLFTTLGHDGFIWSIVITIADTLLGDLGSTNLNAADFNPYSLISFTKQGSMILAFLYAALICFLAYFAYVKKEG
;
A
#
# COMPACT_ATOMS: atom_id res chain seq x y z
N MET A 1 -23.46 -33.15 2.44
CA MET A 1 -22.10 -33.70 2.23
C MET A 1 -21.14 -32.76 1.48
N LYS A 2 -21.59 -31.97 0.48
CA LYS A 2 -20.74 -31.02 -0.27
C LYS A 2 -20.16 -29.83 0.52
N ARG A 3 -20.75 -29.43 1.66
CA ARG A 3 -20.32 -28.25 2.44
C ARG A 3 -19.08 -28.49 3.31
N PHE A 4 -18.82 -29.74 3.68
CA PHE A 4 -17.73 -30.12 4.59
C PHE A 4 -16.39 -30.25 3.86
N GLU A 5 -16.39 -30.79 2.63
CA GLU A 5 -15.18 -30.84 1.80
C GLU A 5 -14.75 -29.45 1.33
N PHE A 6 -15.70 -28.57 0.98
CA PHE A 6 -15.37 -27.20 0.59
C PHE A 6 -14.70 -26.42 1.73
N SER A 7 -15.17 -26.58 2.97
CA SER A 7 -14.54 -26.01 4.17
C SER A 7 -13.15 -26.59 4.44
N ARG A 8 -12.92 -27.87 4.14
CA ARG A 8 -11.63 -28.54 4.37
C ARG A 8 -10.59 -28.13 3.33
N ILE A 9 -11.00 -28.00 2.07
CA ILE A 9 -10.17 -27.50 0.97
C ILE A 9 -9.83 -26.02 1.18
N LEU A 10 -10.79 -25.21 1.64
CA LEU A 10 -10.53 -23.83 2.05
C LEU A 10 -9.54 -23.78 3.21
N ASN A 11 -9.74 -24.54 4.27
CA ASN A 11 -8.83 -24.53 5.42
C ASN A 11 -7.42 -25.02 5.06
N PHE A 12 -7.30 -26.05 4.21
CA PHE A 12 -6.00 -26.55 3.76
C PHE A 12 -5.24 -25.53 2.89
N ASN A 13 -5.93 -24.89 1.93
CA ASN A 13 -5.33 -23.82 1.12
C ASN A 13 -4.97 -22.60 1.97
N ILE A 14 -5.77 -22.29 3.00
CA ILE A 14 -5.49 -21.21 3.94
C ILE A 14 -4.24 -21.54 4.78
N GLU A 15 -4.13 -22.73 5.35
CA GLU A 15 -2.94 -23.18 6.11
C GLU A 15 -1.67 -23.19 5.25
N GLU A 16 -1.75 -23.67 4.00
CA GLU A 16 -0.62 -23.63 3.06
C GLU A 16 -0.25 -22.19 2.69
N SER A 17 -1.24 -21.31 2.46
CA SER A 17 -1.01 -19.89 2.15
C SER A 17 -0.43 -19.11 3.33
N LEU A 18 -0.84 -19.41 4.56
CA LEU A 18 -0.26 -18.82 5.78
C LEU A 18 1.21 -19.23 5.91
N THR A 19 1.51 -20.50 5.68
CA THR A 19 2.89 -21.01 5.67
C THR A 19 3.73 -20.29 4.61
N LYS A 20 3.17 -20.06 3.42
CA LYS A 20 3.84 -19.34 2.31
C LYS A 20 4.05 -17.86 2.62
N MET A 21 3.07 -17.18 3.19
CA MET A 21 3.17 -15.77 3.60
C MET A 21 4.21 -15.60 4.71
N ASP A 22 4.26 -16.50 5.69
CA ASP A 22 5.25 -16.48 6.77
C ASP A 22 6.67 -16.67 6.24
N ILE A 23 6.85 -17.56 5.26
CA ILE A 23 8.14 -17.73 4.56
C ILE A 23 8.53 -16.43 3.83
N TYR A 24 7.57 -15.80 3.14
CA TYR A 24 7.82 -14.52 2.45
C TYR A 24 8.22 -13.41 3.43
N ILE A 25 7.46 -13.22 4.52
CA ILE A 25 7.75 -12.22 5.54
C ILE A 25 9.10 -12.51 6.23
N GLY A 26 9.36 -13.77 6.57
CA GLY A 26 10.63 -14.19 7.17
C GLY A 26 11.82 -13.89 6.27
N LYS A 27 11.67 -14.08 4.95
CA LYS A 27 12.68 -13.70 3.95
C LYS A 27 12.90 -12.18 3.91
N GLU A 28 11.83 -11.40 3.73
CA GLU A 28 11.92 -9.93 3.63
C GLU A 28 12.53 -9.32 4.89
N LEU A 29 12.13 -9.80 6.07
CA LEU A 29 12.74 -9.40 7.33
C LEU A 29 14.23 -9.75 7.31
N LYS A 30 14.62 -11.00 7.03
CA LYS A 30 16.04 -11.39 7.05
C LYS A 30 16.92 -10.58 6.10
N GLU A 31 16.45 -10.28 4.90
CA GLU A 31 17.24 -9.57 3.88
C GLU A 31 17.21 -8.05 4.04
N LYS A 32 16.10 -7.48 4.52
CA LYS A 32 15.85 -6.04 4.52
C LYS A 32 15.53 -5.46 5.91
N THR A 33 15.82 -6.19 7.00
CA THR A 33 15.54 -5.75 8.39
C THR A 33 15.93 -4.30 8.62
N GLY A 34 17.17 -3.92 8.25
CA GLY A 34 17.67 -2.56 8.51
C GLY A 34 16.86 -1.47 7.82
N GLN A 35 16.49 -1.69 6.56
CA GLN A 35 15.67 -0.75 5.78
C GLN A 35 14.24 -0.68 6.31
N ILE A 36 13.62 -1.84 6.57
CA ILE A 36 12.27 -1.94 7.13
C ILE A 36 12.23 -1.22 8.48
N LEU A 37 13.17 -1.48 9.38
CA LEU A 37 13.23 -0.87 10.70
C LEU A 37 13.39 0.65 10.59
N PHE A 38 14.34 1.12 9.77
CA PHE A 38 14.57 2.55 9.58
C PHE A 38 13.33 3.28 9.03
N PHE A 39 12.69 2.75 7.99
CA PHE A 39 11.47 3.37 7.44
C PHE A 39 10.27 3.24 8.37
N THR A 40 10.18 2.16 9.15
CA THR A 40 9.15 2.01 10.18
C THR A 40 9.31 3.06 11.28
N LEU A 41 10.54 3.42 11.67
CA LEU A 41 10.80 4.52 12.61
C LEU A 41 10.29 5.87 12.09
N ILE A 42 10.43 6.14 10.78
CA ILE A 42 9.86 7.34 10.17
C ILE A 42 8.32 7.32 10.28
N LEU A 43 7.70 6.15 10.08
CA LEU A 43 6.24 5.98 10.21
C LEU A 43 5.71 6.16 11.65
N PHE A 44 6.56 6.11 12.67
CA PHE A 44 6.15 6.41 14.05
C PHE A 44 5.96 7.91 14.31
N ILE A 45 6.48 8.78 13.43
CA ILE A 45 6.29 10.22 13.56
C ILE A 45 4.81 10.52 13.26
N PRO A 46 4.06 11.12 14.20
CA PRO A 46 2.61 11.25 14.09
C PRO A 46 2.25 12.43 13.16
N SER A 47 2.61 12.35 11.89
CA SER A 47 2.28 13.35 10.87
C SER A 47 1.94 12.67 9.57
N PHE A 48 0.75 12.95 9.03
CA PHE A 48 0.28 12.33 7.79
C PHE A 48 1.26 12.54 6.63
N THR A 49 1.79 13.75 6.47
CA THR A 49 2.78 14.06 5.41
C THR A 49 4.07 13.25 5.57
N ILE A 50 4.57 13.12 6.80
CA ILE A 50 5.78 12.34 7.08
C ILE A 50 5.50 10.84 6.86
N ARG A 51 4.31 10.37 7.22
CA ARG A 51 3.87 9.00 6.94
C ARG A 51 3.81 8.74 5.44
N VAL A 52 3.29 9.66 4.63
CA VAL A 52 3.29 9.54 3.16
C VAL A 52 4.72 9.36 2.62
N ILE A 53 5.68 10.14 3.11
CA ILE A 53 7.10 9.98 2.74
C ILE A 53 7.62 8.59 3.17
N GLY A 54 7.32 8.17 4.39
CA GLY A 54 7.68 6.85 4.90
C GLY A 54 7.08 5.71 4.07
N ILE A 55 5.83 5.86 3.61
CA ILE A 55 5.13 4.90 2.74
C ILE A 55 5.84 4.79 1.39
N ILE A 56 6.21 5.92 0.76
CA ILE A 56 6.95 5.92 -0.50
C ILE A 56 8.27 5.16 -0.34
N LEU A 57 9.04 5.49 0.70
CA LEU A 57 10.33 4.85 0.97
C LEU A 57 10.16 3.35 1.23
N LEU A 58 9.21 2.97 2.08
CA LEU A 58 8.96 1.57 2.41
C LEU A 58 8.50 0.78 1.18
N CYS A 59 7.54 1.30 0.40
CA CYS A 59 7.09 0.65 -0.85
C CYS A 59 8.25 0.45 -1.81
N SER A 60 9.11 1.46 -1.96
CA SER A 60 10.25 1.40 -2.87
C SER A 60 11.31 0.38 -2.47
N ALA A 61 11.50 0.14 -1.17
CA ALA A 61 12.48 -0.80 -0.64
C ALA A 61 12.01 -2.27 -0.66
N MET A 62 10.69 -2.49 -0.76
CA MET A 62 10.09 -3.81 -0.77
C MET A 62 10.10 -4.42 -2.19
N LEU A 63 8.97 -4.95 -2.65
CA LEU A 63 8.83 -5.66 -3.94
C LEU A 63 9.25 -4.80 -5.14
N VAL A 64 9.06 -3.48 -5.06
CA VAL A 64 9.46 -2.52 -6.10
C VAL A 64 10.96 -2.58 -6.37
N ASN A 65 11.79 -2.64 -5.33
CA ASN A 65 13.24 -2.76 -5.47
C ASN A 65 13.63 -4.09 -6.13
N ASP A 66 12.94 -5.17 -5.78
CA ASP A 66 13.25 -6.49 -6.31
C ASP A 66 12.92 -6.58 -7.80
N ILE A 67 11.81 -5.98 -8.23
CA ILE A 67 11.44 -5.85 -9.66
C ILE A 67 12.47 -5.01 -10.39
N LYS A 68 12.84 -3.85 -9.84
CA LYS A 68 13.82 -2.94 -10.46
C LYS A 68 15.18 -3.61 -10.67
N ASN A 69 15.66 -4.37 -9.69
CA ASN A 69 16.97 -5.02 -9.72
C ASN A 69 16.96 -6.41 -10.38
N LYS A 70 15.83 -6.85 -10.97
CA LYS A 70 15.63 -8.21 -11.53
C LYS A 70 15.81 -9.36 -10.52
N ASN A 71 15.83 -9.05 -9.23
CA ASN A 71 15.91 -10.05 -8.16
C ASN A 71 14.61 -10.86 -8.01
N VAL A 72 13.54 -10.50 -8.73
CA VAL A 72 12.30 -11.29 -8.79
C VAL A 72 12.55 -12.68 -9.38
N GLU A 73 13.56 -12.83 -10.24
CA GLU A 73 13.97 -14.15 -10.75
C GLU A 73 14.38 -15.08 -9.60
N LEU A 74 15.01 -14.54 -8.54
CA LEU A 74 15.33 -15.26 -7.31
C LEU A 74 14.09 -15.62 -6.47
N LEU A 75 13.01 -14.83 -6.57
CA LEU A 75 11.72 -15.11 -5.93
C LEU A 75 10.90 -16.16 -6.67
N TYR A 76 11.09 -16.33 -7.99
CA TYR A 76 10.45 -17.41 -8.76
C TYR A 76 11.09 -18.78 -8.55
N PHE A 77 12.31 -18.85 -7.99
CA PHE A 77 12.86 -20.14 -7.51
C PHE A 77 12.13 -20.65 -6.27
N LEU A 78 11.41 -19.78 -5.55
CA LEU A 78 10.43 -20.18 -4.54
C LEU A 78 9.09 -20.43 -5.23
N PRO A 79 8.26 -21.38 -4.76
CA PRO A 79 6.99 -21.75 -5.39
C PRO A 79 5.89 -20.70 -5.15
N PHE A 80 6.19 -19.42 -5.40
CA PHE A 80 5.28 -18.30 -5.29
C PHE A 80 4.77 -17.87 -6.65
N SER A 81 3.46 -17.72 -6.78
CA SER A 81 2.86 -17.03 -7.91
C SER A 81 3.03 -15.52 -7.78
N LYS A 82 3.06 -14.80 -8.91
CA LYS A 82 3.03 -13.33 -8.92
C LYS A 82 1.87 -12.74 -8.14
N ARG A 83 0.71 -13.41 -8.20
CA ARG A 83 -0.49 -13.00 -7.48
C ARG A 83 -0.24 -13.01 -5.98
N GLU A 84 0.37 -14.08 -5.49
CA GLU A 84 0.75 -14.23 -4.09
C GLU A 84 1.80 -13.21 -3.68
N LEU A 85 2.86 -12.99 -4.47
CA LEU A 85 3.89 -12.00 -4.15
C LEU A 85 3.32 -10.58 -3.99
N PHE A 86 2.44 -10.16 -4.90
CA PHE A 86 1.78 -8.86 -4.80
C PHE A 86 0.93 -8.76 -3.53
N LEU A 87 0.09 -9.76 -3.28
CA LEU A 87 -0.83 -9.76 -2.14
C LEU A 87 -0.10 -9.88 -0.80
N TYR A 88 0.90 -10.75 -0.69
CA TYR A 88 1.69 -10.91 0.54
C TYR A 88 2.47 -9.64 0.85
N ASN A 89 3.05 -8.99 -0.16
CA ASN A 89 3.74 -7.71 0.05
C ASN A 89 2.77 -6.61 0.50
N LEU A 90 1.61 -6.48 -0.17
CA LEU A 90 0.59 -5.51 0.21
C LEU A 90 0.07 -5.75 1.64
N MET A 91 -0.24 -7.00 1.99
CA MET A 91 -0.72 -7.36 3.34
C MET A 91 0.32 -7.05 4.41
N PHE A 92 1.59 -7.32 4.14
CA PHE A 92 2.68 -6.98 5.05
C PHE A 92 2.81 -5.46 5.26
N LEU A 93 2.72 -4.67 4.18
CA LEU A 93 2.73 -3.20 4.26
C LEU A 93 1.52 -2.66 5.03
N VAL A 94 0.32 -3.20 4.78
CA VAL A 94 -0.91 -2.82 5.51
C VAL A 94 -0.73 -3.09 7.01
N LEU A 95 -0.14 -4.22 7.38
CA LEU A 95 0.13 -4.57 8.78
C LEU A 95 1.06 -3.54 9.45
N ILE A 96 2.22 -3.25 8.85
CA ILE A 96 3.18 -2.27 9.37
C ILE A 96 2.53 -0.91 9.54
N ILE A 97 1.79 -0.45 8.53
CA ILE A 97 1.17 0.87 8.53
C ILE A 97 0.04 0.95 9.54
N SER A 98 -0.75 -0.12 9.71
CA SER A 98 -1.81 -0.16 10.71
C SER A 98 -1.24 -0.08 12.13
N ILE A 99 -0.18 -0.83 12.42
CA ILE A 99 0.48 -0.83 13.74
C ILE A 99 1.10 0.55 14.03
N THR A 100 1.84 1.11 13.09
CA THR A 100 2.49 2.42 13.27
C THR A 100 1.47 3.56 13.31
N SER A 101 0.33 3.45 12.62
CA SER A 101 -0.73 4.47 12.63
C SER A 101 -1.58 4.44 13.90
N ALA A 102 -1.68 3.30 14.58
CA ALA A 102 -2.37 3.21 15.87
C ALA A 102 -1.75 4.11 16.95
N VAL A 103 -0.49 4.50 16.77
CA VAL A 103 0.26 5.40 17.66
C VAL A 103 -0.30 6.81 17.66
N ASP A 104 -0.92 7.28 16.57
CA ASP A 104 -1.50 8.62 16.47
C ASP A 104 -2.58 8.86 17.53
N LYS A 105 -3.32 7.81 17.88
CA LYS A 105 -4.31 7.84 18.96
C LYS A 105 -3.69 8.27 20.29
N ILE A 106 -2.48 7.78 20.59
CA ILE A 106 -1.79 8.04 21.85
C ILE A 106 -1.24 9.48 21.85
N TYR A 107 -0.60 9.91 20.75
CA TYR A 107 0.01 11.24 20.67
C TYR A 107 -0.99 12.38 20.66
N TYR A 108 -2.11 12.21 19.96
CA TYR A 108 -3.13 13.25 19.82
C TYR A 108 -4.34 13.09 20.76
N ASN A 109 -4.29 12.10 21.67
CA ASN A 109 -5.39 11.78 22.58
C ASN A 109 -6.74 11.66 21.87
N LEU A 110 -6.74 10.95 20.74
CA LEU A 110 -7.91 10.82 19.87
C LEU A 110 -8.92 9.85 20.46
N THR A 111 -10.19 10.05 20.10
CA THR A 111 -11.23 9.04 20.31
C THR A 111 -10.91 7.76 19.52
N ILE A 112 -11.54 6.64 19.89
CA ILE A 112 -11.37 5.36 19.19
C ILE A 112 -11.72 5.51 17.70
N LEU A 113 -12.80 6.25 17.40
CA LEU A 113 -13.26 6.46 16.04
C LEU A 113 -12.25 7.27 15.21
N GLU A 114 -11.74 8.37 15.77
CA GLU A 114 -10.72 9.20 15.12
C GLU A 114 -9.41 8.44 14.89
N GLY A 115 -9.01 7.59 15.83
CA GLY A 115 -7.84 6.72 15.67
C GLY A 115 -8.01 5.71 14.54
N LEU A 116 -9.18 5.06 14.44
CA LEU A 116 -9.50 4.17 13.32
C LEU A 116 -9.53 4.92 11.98
N LEU A 117 -10.07 6.14 11.98
CA LEU A 117 -10.08 6.99 10.79
C LEU A 117 -8.67 7.41 10.37
N ALA A 118 -7.77 7.67 11.31
CA ALA A 118 -6.35 7.94 11.03
C ALA A 118 -5.65 6.74 10.36
N ILE A 119 -5.87 5.52 10.90
CA ILE A 119 -5.39 4.28 10.28
C ILE A 119 -5.97 4.10 8.87
N PHE A 120 -7.27 4.37 8.69
CA PHE A 120 -7.90 4.23 7.39
C PHE A 120 -7.32 5.25 6.37
N LYS A 121 -7.05 6.49 6.81
CA LYS A 121 -6.41 7.52 5.98
C LYS A 121 -5.04 7.09 5.48
N THR A 122 -4.23 6.48 6.32
CA THR A 122 -2.88 6.01 5.94
C THR A 122 -2.94 4.78 5.04
N ILE A 123 -3.93 3.90 5.21
CA ILE A 123 -4.19 2.77 4.29
C ILE A 123 -4.60 3.27 2.90
N VAL A 124 -5.43 4.31 2.79
CA VAL A 124 -5.78 4.90 1.48
C VAL A 124 -4.54 5.42 0.76
N ALA A 125 -3.69 6.18 1.46
CA ALA A 125 -2.43 6.65 0.90
C ALA A 125 -1.53 5.49 0.46
N LEU A 126 -1.42 4.43 1.28
CA LEU A 126 -0.67 3.22 0.94
C LEU A 126 -1.15 2.58 -0.35
N LEU A 127 -2.45 2.34 -0.50
CA LEU A 127 -3.01 1.66 -1.68
C LEU A 127 -2.66 2.41 -2.97
N ALA A 128 -2.80 3.74 -2.95
CA ALA A 128 -2.45 4.57 -4.10
C ALA A 128 -0.93 4.54 -4.37
N ILE A 129 -0.10 4.80 -3.37
CA ILE A 129 1.36 4.89 -3.52
C ILE A 129 1.96 3.55 -3.93
N TYR A 130 1.53 2.46 -3.30
CA TYR A 130 1.95 1.11 -3.66
C TYR A 130 1.52 0.77 -5.09
N GLY A 131 0.25 1.05 -5.43
CA GLY A 131 -0.28 0.83 -6.77
C GLY A 131 0.51 1.60 -7.84
N ILE A 132 0.76 2.90 -7.63
CA ILE A 132 1.58 3.72 -8.52
C ILE A 132 2.98 3.14 -8.66
N SER A 133 3.67 2.87 -7.54
CA SER A 133 5.03 2.35 -7.56
C SER A 133 5.12 1.03 -8.33
N MET A 134 4.18 0.11 -8.09
CA MET A 134 4.11 -1.18 -8.77
C MET A 134 3.78 -1.04 -10.25
N LEU A 135 2.84 -0.18 -10.62
CA LEU A 135 2.43 0.04 -12.01
C LEU A 135 3.62 0.55 -12.84
N PHE A 136 4.30 1.60 -12.39
CA PHE A 136 5.43 2.16 -13.13
C PHE A 136 6.63 1.22 -13.19
N THR A 137 6.94 0.53 -12.08
CA THR A 137 8.03 -0.47 -12.08
C THR A 137 7.71 -1.63 -13.00
N THR A 138 6.46 -2.07 -13.02
CA THR A 138 5.99 -3.10 -13.96
C THR A 138 6.09 -2.60 -15.40
N LEU A 139 5.88 -1.33 -15.70
CA LEU A 139 6.07 -0.79 -17.05
C LEU A 139 7.56 -0.58 -17.44
N GLY A 140 8.50 -0.83 -16.53
CA GLY A 140 9.94 -0.65 -16.77
C GLY A 140 10.44 0.76 -16.46
N HIS A 141 9.64 1.59 -15.80
CA HIS A 141 10.04 2.90 -15.29
C HIS A 141 10.45 2.81 -13.81
N ASP A 142 11.09 3.85 -13.28
CA ASP A 142 11.47 3.90 -11.86
C ASP A 142 10.24 4.21 -10.97
N GLY A 143 9.66 3.19 -10.33
CA GLY A 143 8.49 3.35 -9.47
C GLY A 143 8.72 4.24 -8.25
N PHE A 144 9.96 4.37 -7.77
CA PHE A 144 10.27 5.30 -6.68
C PHE A 144 10.12 6.75 -7.13
N ILE A 145 10.71 7.11 -8.28
CA ILE A 145 10.62 8.47 -8.80
C ILE A 145 9.17 8.80 -9.16
N TRP A 146 8.47 7.89 -9.83
CA TRP A 146 7.08 8.14 -10.25
C TRP A 146 6.10 8.22 -9.10
N SER A 147 6.30 7.46 -8.02
CA SER A 147 5.47 7.60 -6.81
C SER A 147 5.66 8.96 -6.14
N ILE A 148 6.88 9.50 -6.10
CA ILE A 148 7.13 10.88 -5.63
C ILE A 148 6.41 11.89 -6.54
N VAL A 149 6.64 11.82 -7.85
CA VAL A 149 6.08 12.77 -8.82
C VAL A 149 4.55 12.80 -8.74
N ILE A 150 3.91 11.62 -8.72
CA ILE A 150 2.44 11.53 -8.68
C ILE A 150 1.90 11.95 -7.31
N THR A 151 2.59 11.67 -6.21
CA THR A 151 2.16 12.14 -4.88
C THR A 151 2.21 13.67 -4.78
N ILE A 152 3.26 14.30 -5.34
CA ILE A 152 3.35 15.76 -5.43
C ILE A 152 2.22 16.30 -6.30
N ALA A 153 1.99 15.72 -7.48
CA ALA A 153 0.91 16.11 -8.36
C ALA A 153 -0.47 15.96 -7.70
N ASP A 154 -0.74 14.84 -7.01
CA ASP A 154 -2.00 14.59 -6.31
C ASP A 154 -2.25 15.64 -5.22
N THR A 155 -1.21 16.02 -4.48
CA THR A 155 -1.30 17.05 -3.44
C THR A 155 -1.60 18.41 -4.04
N LEU A 156 -0.85 18.82 -5.07
CA LEU A 156 -1.07 20.09 -5.75
C LEU A 156 -2.48 20.16 -6.34
N LEU A 157 -2.89 19.14 -7.10
CA LEU A 157 -4.21 19.07 -7.72
C LEU A 157 -5.33 18.98 -6.68
N GLY A 158 -5.11 18.32 -5.55
CA GLY A 158 -6.07 18.23 -4.44
C GLY A 158 -6.27 19.55 -3.70
N ASP A 159 -5.25 20.41 -3.70
CA ASP A 159 -5.26 21.72 -3.04
C ASP A 159 -5.68 22.88 -3.96
N LEU A 160 -5.87 22.64 -5.26
CA LEU A 160 -6.41 23.66 -6.17
C LEU A 160 -7.87 23.97 -5.83
N GLY A 161 -8.25 25.24 -5.80
CA GLY A 161 -9.64 25.67 -5.58
C GLY A 161 -10.19 25.36 -4.19
N SER A 162 -11.51 25.36 -4.08
CA SER A 162 -12.22 25.17 -2.81
C SER A 162 -12.65 23.72 -2.61
N THR A 163 -12.59 23.25 -1.36
CA THR A 163 -13.14 21.96 -0.93
C THR A 163 -14.63 22.03 -0.59
N ASN A 164 -15.22 23.24 -0.58
CA ASN A 164 -16.63 23.45 -0.30
C ASN A 164 -17.48 23.16 -1.54
N LEU A 165 -18.36 22.17 -1.45
CA LEU A 165 -19.26 21.75 -2.54
C LEU A 165 -20.13 22.88 -3.10
N ASN A 166 -20.40 23.91 -2.30
CA ASN A 166 -21.26 25.03 -2.67
C ASN A 166 -20.47 26.26 -3.19
N ALA A 167 -19.14 26.18 -3.26
CA ALA A 167 -18.31 27.27 -3.75
C ALA A 167 -18.24 27.25 -5.29
N ALA A 168 -18.13 28.44 -5.89
CA ALA A 168 -18.05 28.59 -7.35
C ALA A 168 -16.75 28.00 -7.94
N ASP A 169 -15.70 27.88 -7.11
CA ASP A 169 -14.39 27.33 -7.44
C ASP A 169 -14.19 25.92 -6.83
N PHE A 170 -15.29 25.17 -6.63
CA PHE A 170 -15.23 23.81 -6.09
C PHE A 170 -14.33 22.90 -6.94
N ASN A 171 -13.38 22.23 -6.28
CA ASN A 171 -12.49 21.28 -6.91
C ASN A 171 -12.94 19.83 -6.64
N PRO A 172 -13.52 19.14 -7.64
CA PRO A 172 -13.97 17.76 -7.47
C PRO A 172 -12.80 16.77 -7.27
N TYR A 173 -11.58 17.10 -7.72
CA TYR A 173 -10.41 16.24 -7.54
C TYR A 173 -10.04 16.08 -6.06
N SER A 174 -10.27 17.12 -5.25
CA SER A 174 -10.04 17.08 -3.80
C SER A 174 -10.81 15.95 -3.10
N LEU A 175 -11.92 15.47 -3.67
CA LEU A 175 -12.70 14.36 -3.14
C LEU A 175 -12.04 12.99 -3.33
N ILE A 176 -11.33 12.79 -4.45
CA ILE A 176 -10.69 11.50 -4.80
C ILE A 176 -9.20 11.46 -4.50
N SER A 177 -8.56 12.62 -4.30
CA SER A 177 -7.14 12.73 -3.98
C SER A 177 -6.78 11.86 -2.76
N PHE A 178 -5.74 11.04 -2.90
CA PHE A 178 -5.29 10.12 -1.85
C PHE A 178 -4.38 10.81 -0.82
N THR A 179 -3.92 12.04 -1.08
CA THR A 179 -3.24 12.89 -0.08
C THR A 179 -4.19 13.86 0.61
N LYS A 180 -5.13 14.49 -0.12
CA LYS A 180 -6.10 15.43 0.46
C LYS A 180 -7.28 14.74 1.14
N GLN A 181 -7.78 13.67 0.52
CA GLN A 181 -8.87 12.82 1.01
C GLN A 181 -10.12 13.59 1.46
N GLY A 182 -10.61 14.53 0.63
CA GLY A 182 -11.80 15.34 0.95
C GLY A 182 -13.07 14.50 1.15
N SER A 183 -13.20 13.38 0.43
CA SER A 183 -14.17 12.33 0.74
C SER A 183 -13.43 11.01 0.93
N MET A 184 -13.45 10.51 2.17
CA MET A 184 -12.72 9.30 2.55
C MET A 184 -13.12 8.08 1.70
N ILE A 185 -14.41 7.99 1.37
CA ILE A 185 -14.96 6.87 0.57
C ILE A 185 -14.47 6.97 -0.88
N LEU A 186 -14.54 8.17 -1.47
CA LEU A 186 -14.14 8.36 -2.87
C LEU A 186 -12.62 8.22 -3.05
N ALA A 187 -11.84 8.75 -2.11
CA ALA A 187 -10.39 8.55 -2.09
C ALA A 187 -10.01 7.07 -1.94
N PHE A 188 -10.71 6.32 -1.08
CA PHE A 188 -10.50 4.87 -0.97
C PHE A 188 -10.80 4.13 -2.27
N LEU A 189 -11.95 4.41 -2.90
CA LEU A 189 -12.32 3.77 -4.18
C LEU A 189 -11.30 4.08 -5.28
N TYR A 190 -10.82 5.32 -5.35
CA TYR A 190 -9.80 5.73 -6.30
C TYR A 190 -8.45 5.04 -6.04
N ALA A 191 -7.99 5.03 -4.79
CA ALA A 191 -6.75 4.35 -4.40
C ALA A 191 -6.82 2.83 -4.63
N ALA A 192 -7.95 2.20 -4.33
CA ALA A 192 -8.20 0.79 -4.61
C ALA A 192 -8.18 0.49 -6.11
N LEU A 193 -8.76 1.36 -6.94
CA LEU A 193 -8.71 1.24 -8.39
C LEU A 193 -7.28 1.30 -8.92
N ILE A 194 -6.47 2.26 -8.46
CA ILE A 194 -5.05 2.37 -8.81
C ILE A 194 -4.30 1.08 -8.44
N CYS A 195 -4.48 0.59 -7.20
CA CYS A 195 -3.85 -0.64 -6.74
C CYS A 195 -4.31 -1.87 -7.53
N PHE A 196 -5.59 -1.94 -7.91
CA PHE A 196 -6.14 -3.02 -8.72
C PHE A 196 -5.57 -3.02 -10.15
N LEU A 197 -5.43 -1.85 -10.77
CA LEU A 197 -4.78 -1.72 -12.09
C LEU A 197 -3.31 -2.16 -12.03
N ALA A 198 -2.60 -1.80 -10.96
CA ALA A 198 -1.23 -2.25 -10.73
C ALA A 198 -1.12 -3.77 -10.57
N TYR A 199 -2.03 -4.37 -9.80
CA TYR A 199 -2.14 -5.83 -9.67
C TYR A 199 -2.34 -6.50 -11.03
N PHE A 200 -3.30 -6.00 -11.82
CA PHE A 200 -3.58 -6.56 -13.13
C PHE A 200 -2.39 -6.44 -14.09
N ALA A 201 -1.71 -5.29 -14.12
CA ALA A 201 -0.52 -5.08 -14.91
C ALA A 201 0.61 -6.03 -14.52
N TYR A 202 0.88 -6.18 -13.22
CA TYR A 202 1.94 -7.04 -12.69
C TYR A 202 1.71 -8.52 -13.01
N VAL A 203 0.47 -8.98 -12.86
CA VAL A 203 0.10 -10.38 -13.14
C VAL A 203 0.15 -10.69 -14.63
N LYS A 204 -0.26 -9.75 -15.50
CA LYS A 204 -0.38 -9.98 -16.96
C LYS A 204 0.95 -9.91 -17.72
N LYS A 205 1.95 -9.16 -17.24
CA LYS A 205 3.17 -8.85 -18.02
C LYS A 205 4.04 -10.06 -18.46
N GLU A 206 3.84 -11.28 -17.96
CA GLU A 206 4.54 -12.46 -18.50
C GLU A 206 3.60 -13.68 -18.66
N GLY A 207 2.37 -13.43 -19.10
CA GLY A 207 1.50 -14.45 -19.70
C GLY A 207 1.59 -14.38 -21.22
#